data_AF-A0A2T9ZIY0-F1
#
_entry.id   AF-A0A2T9ZIY0-F1
#
_cell.length_a   1.000
_cell.length_b   1.000
_cell.length_c   1.000
_cell.angle_alpha   90.00
_cell.angle_beta   90.00
_cell.angle_gamma   90.00
#
_symmetry.space_group_name_H-M   'P 1'
#
loop_
_entity.id
_entity.type
_entity.pdbx_description
1 polymer ?
#
loop_
_entity_poly.entity_id
_entity_poly.type
_entity_poly.pdbx_seq_one_letter_code
_entity_poly.pdbx_strand_id
1 'polypeptide(L)'
;MEAEDVKVRNIIYGSLIFCNTCDSLLDIPGDQDFIVCHVCGDTKAGKDFENIETVTVTKPSAFPSVLRNKRSLIKGISDSQVEQATV
;
A
#
# COMPACT_ATOMS: atom_id res chain seq x y z
N MET A 1 17.14 -26.23 4.59
CA MET A 1 16.81 -25.58 3.30
C MET A 1 15.80 -24.46 3.61
N GLU A 2 16.21 -23.45 4.39
CA GLU A 2 15.28 -22.44 4.97
C GLU A 2 15.92 -21.05 5.14
N ALA A 3 16.99 -20.74 4.39
CA ALA A 3 17.76 -19.51 4.57
C ALA A 3 17.38 -18.36 3.60
N GLU A 4 16.60 -18.63 2.55
CA GLU A 4 16.26 -17.62 1.53
C GLU A 4 15.03 -16.77 1.89
N ASP A 5 14.06 -17.34 2.61
CA ASP A 5 12.77 -16.68 2.96
C ASP A 5 12.94 -15.44 3.85
N VAL A 6 13.92 -15.46 4.76
CA VAL A 6 14.16 -14.36 5.71
C VAL A 6 14.77 -13.13 5.03
N LYS A 7 15.51 -13.31 3.93
CA LYS A 7 16.17 -12.20 3.21
C LYS A 7 15.19 -11.42 2.33
N VAL A 8 14.17 -12.10 1.81
CA VAL A 8 13.14 -11.51 0.93
C VAL A 8 12.28 -10.47 1.67
N ARG A 9 12.01 -10.66 2.96
CA ARG A 9 11.15 -9.74 3.73
C ARG A 9 11.76 -8.36 3.99
N ASN A 10 13.09 -8.21 3.87
CA ASN A 10 13.77 -6.91 4.07
C ASN A 10 13.83 -6.03 2.81
N ILE A 11 13.40 -6.54 1.65
CA ILE A 11 13.43 -5.80 0.37
C ILE A 11 12.03 -5.47 -0.16
N ILE A 12 10.97 -5.83 0.58
CA ILE A 12 9.57 -5.59 0.22
C ILE A 12 9.00 -4.53 1.17
N TYR A 13 8.41 -3.48 0.60
CA TYR A 13 7.73 -2.42 1.35
C TYR A 13 6.32 -2.22 0.81
N GLY A 14 5.32 -2.75 1.52
CA GLY A 14 3.94 -2.78 1.00
C GLY A 14 3.89 -3.60 -0.28
N SER A 15 3.47 -2.97 -1.39
CA SER A 15 3.40 -3.60 -2.71
C SER A 15 4.64 -3.40 -3.58
N LEU A 16 5.71 -2.77 -3.06
CA LEU A 16 6.91 -2.41 -3.82
C LEU A 16 8.07 -3.33 -3.47
N ILE A 17 8.81 -3.75 -4.50
CA ILE A 17 9.94 -4.69 -4.39
C ILE A 17 11.23 -3.98 -4.80
N PHE A 18 12.28 -4.10 -4.00
CA PHE A 18 13.58 -3.46 -4.25
C PHE A 18 14.69 -4.48 -4.50
N CYS A 19 15.70 -4.05 -5.25
CA CYS A 19 16.88 -4.86 -5.51
C CYS A 19 17.81 -4.83 -4.30
N ASN A 20 18.29 -5.99 -3.85
CA ASN A 20 19.18 -6.07 -2.70
C ASN A 20 20.63 -5.61 -2.97
N THR A 21 20.97 -5.32 -4.23
CA THR A 21 22.33 -4.95 -4.66
C THR A 21 22.45 -3.50 -5.09
N CYS A 22 21.43 -2.94 -5.73
CA CYS A 22 21.45 -1.57 -6.25
C CYS A 22 20.33 -0.68 -5.72
N ASP A 23 19.48 -1.18 -4.82
CA ASP A 23 18.33 -0.48 -4.23
C ASP A 23 17.35 0.12 -5.26
N SER A 24 17.41 -0.33 -6.51
CA SER A 24 16.45 0.04 -7.55
C SER A 24 15.12 -0.67 -7.31
N LEU A 25 14.02 0.01 -7.65
CA LEU A 25 12.71 -0.60 -7.73
C LEU A 25 12.70 -1.66 -8.84
N LEU A 26 12.21 -2.86 -8.53
CA LEU A 26 11.99 -3.94 -9.50
C LEU A 26 10.56 -3.85 -10.07
N ASP A 27 10.41 -4.34 -11.30
CA ASP A 27 9.10 -4.47 -11.93
C ASP A 27 8.29 -5.60 -11.26
N ILE A 28 6.96 -5.45 -11.28
CA ILE A 28 6.06 -6.46 -10.73
C ILE A 28 6.09 -7.68 -11.66
N PRO A 29 6.45 -8.88 -11.16
CA PRO A 29 6.32 -10.09 -11.95
C PRO A 29 4.83 -10.31 -12.22
N GLY A 30 4.43 -10.28 -13.48
CA GLY A 30 3.16 -10.87 -13.89
C GLY A 30 3.29 -12.39 -13.85
N ASP A 31 3.06 -13.05 -14.97
CA ASP A 31 3.24 -14.51 -15.10
C ASP A 31 4.72 -14.91 -15.37
N GLN A 32 5.68 -14.07 -15.00
CA GLN A 32 7.10 -14.32 -15.28
C GLN A 32 7.79 -15.01 -14.12
N ASP A 33 8.48 -16.12 -14.41
CA ASP A 33 9.24 -16.90 -13.42
C ASP A 33 10.44 -16.13 -12.85
N PHE A 34 10.94 -15.13 -13.59
CA PHE A 34 12.12 -14.35 -13.23
C PHE A 34 11.94 -12.86 -13.49
N ILE A 35 12.46 -12.04 -12.57
CA ILE A 35 12.51 -10.59 -12.68
C ILE A 35 13.96 -10.17 -12.85
N VAL A 36 14.24 -9.35 -13.85
CA VAL A 36 15.58 -8.80 -14.09
C VAL A 36 15.61 -7.34 -13.63
N CYS A 37 16.60 -6.99 -12.82
CA CYS A 37 16.82 -5.59 -12.45
C CYS A 37 17.51 -4.84 -13.60
N HIS A 38 16.90 -3.76 -14.10
CA HIS A 38 17.44 -2.98 -15.22
C HIS A 38 18.76 -2.25 -14.92
N VAL A 39 19.10 -2.03 -13.65
CA VAL A 39 20.29 -1.26 -13.24
C VAL A 39 21.52 -2.14 -13.06
N CYS A 40 21.42 -3.22 -12.29
CA CYS A 40 22.55 -4.11 -12.02
C CYS A 40 22.54 -5.40 -12.85
N GLY A 41 21.43 -5.72 -13.53
CA GLY A 41 21.27 -6.96 -14.28
C GLY A 41 21.03 -8.20 -13.43
N ASP A 42 20.87 -8.07 -12.11
CA ASP A 42 20.56 -9.20 -11.24
C ASP A 42 19.18 -9.78 -11.55
N THR A 43 19.11 -11.11 -11.57
CA THR A 43 17.86 -11.85 -11.74
C THR A 43 17.39 -12.39 -10.40
N LYS A 44 16.10 -12.23 -10.11
CA LYS A 44 15.41 -12.80 -8.95
C LYS A 44 14.28 -13.71 -9.39
N ALA A 45 13.92 -14.71 -8.58
CA ALA A 45 12.78 -15.58 -8.88
C ALA A 45 11.47 -14.85 -8.56
N GLY A 46 10.52 -14.82 -9.50
CA GLY A 46 9.21 -14.20 -9.33
C GLY A 46 8.39 -14.86 -8.22
N LYS A 47 8.58 -16.18 -8.02
CA LYS A 47 7.94 -16.98 -6.98
C LYS A 47 8.14 -16.42 -5.57
N ASP A 48 9.28 -15.80 -5.32
CA ASP A 48 9.62 -15.24 -4.00
C ASP A 48 8.78 -13.99 -3.67
N PHE A 49 8.14 -13.39 -4.67
CA PHE A 49 7.37 -12.14 -4.55
C PHE A 49 5.88 -12.33 -4.81
N GLU A 50 5.40 -13.58 -4.83
CA GLU A 50 3.97 -13.87 -4.97
C GLU A 50 3.20 -13.56 -3.68
N ASN A 51 1.90 -13.28 -3.81
CA ASN A 51 0.96 -13.10 -2.69
C ASN A 51 1.24 -11.91 -1.76
N ILE A 52 1.85 -10.84 -2.27
CA ILE A 52 2.02 -9.59 -1.51
C ILE A 52 0.69 -8.81 -1.49
N GLU A 53 0.02 -8.78 -0.34
CA GLU A 53 -1.23 -8.03 -0.14
C GLU A 53 -0.97 -6.67 0.52
N THR A 54 -1.59 -5.60 0.00
CA THR A 54 -1.57 -4.27 0.64
C THR A 54 -3.00 -3.81 0.93
N VAL A 55 -3.32 -3.63 2.21
CA VAL A 55 -4.63 -3.15 2.66
C VAL A 55 -4.62 -1.62 2.77
N THR A 56 -5.31 -0.95 1.86
CA THR A 56 -5.50 0.50 1.92
C THR A 56 -6.81 0.84 2.63
N VAL A 57 -6.74 1.73 3.63
CA VAL A 57 -7.92 2.28 4.30
C VAL A 57 -8.08 3.72 3.89
N THR A 58 -9.32 4.13 3.60
CA THR A 58 -9.63 5.52 3.26
C THR A 58 -9.34 6.41 4.47
N LYS A 59 -8.81 7.62 4.20
CA LYS A 59 -8.63 8.61 5.26
C LYS A 59 -9.99 8.89 5.88
N PRO A 60 -10.11 8.98 7.22
CA PRO A 60 -11.39 9.31 7.85
C PRO A 60 -11.99 10.57 7.22
N SER A 61 -11.20 11.63 7.03
CA SER A 61 -11.61 12.91 6.42
C SER A 61 -12.13 12.84 4.99
N ALA A 62 -11.91 11.76 4.24
CA ALA A 62 -12.38 11.63 2.86
C ALA A 62 -13.92 11.65 2.75
N PHE A 63 -14.64 11.29 3.83
CA PHE A 63 -16.11 11.21 3.83
C PHE A 63 -16.75 12.06 4.92
N PRO A 64 -16.71 13.40 4.82
CA PRO A 64 -17.34 14.28 5.82
C PRO A 64 -18.85 14.04 5.84
N SER A 65 -19.40 13.70 7.00
CA SER A 65 -20.85 13.47 7.15
C SER A 65 -21.33 13.89 8.52
N VAL A 66 -22.61 14.26 8.63
CA VAL A 66 -23.25 14.63 9.91
C VAL A 66 -23.14 13.48 10.92
N LEU A 67 -23.34 12.23 10.48
CA LEU A 67 -23.19 11.05 11.32
C LEU A 67 -21.76 10.87 11.83
N ARG A 68 -20.76 11.18 11.01
CA ARG A 68 -19.35 11.09 11.41
C ARG A 68 -18.94 12.24 12.34
N ASN A 69 -19.46 13.44 12.11
CA ASN A 69 -19.29 14.57 13.02
C ASN A 69 -19.87 14.26 14.40
N LYS A 70 -20.99 13.53 14.47
CA LYS A 70 -21.56 13.03 15.74
C LYS A 70 -20.69 11.98 16.45
N ARG A 71 -19.75 11.33 15.76
CA ARG A 71 -18.74 10.44 16.38
C ARG A 71 -17.49 11.19 16.87
N SER A 72 -17.39 12.49 16.63
CA SER A 72 -16.30 13.34 17.13
C SER A 72 -16.44 13.55 18.64
N LEU A 73 -15.31 13.49 19.36
CA LEU A 73 -15.24 13.79 20.80
C LEU A 73 -15.43 15.29 21.09
N ILE A 74 -15.19 16.13 20.08
CA ILE A 74 -15.39 17.58 20.16
C ILE A 74 -16.76 17.89 19.59
N LYS A 75 -17.61 18.57 20.36
CA LYS A 75 -18.84 19.17 19.85
C LYS A 75 -18.45 20.28 18.88
N GLY A 76 -18.65 20.04 17.58
CA GLY A 76 -18.71 21.14 16.61
C GLY A 76 -19.84 22.08 17.03
N ILE A 77 -19.62 23.39 16.92
CA ILE A 77 -20.62 24.43 17.21
C ILE A 77 -21.93 24.03 16.52
N SER A 78 -22.97 23.81 17.33
CA SER A 78 -24.22 23.17 16.95
C SER A 78 -25.15 24.10 16.17
N ASP A 79 -25.76 23.54 15.13
CA ASP A 79 -27.17 23.74 14.75
C ASP A 79 -27.66 25.14 14.34
N SER A 80 -27.03 25.81 13.38
CA SER A 80 -27.69 27.00 12.78
C SER A 80 -27.62 27.20 11.27
N GLN A 81 -26.82 26.47 10.46
CA GLN A 81 -26.69 26.80 9.02
C GLN A 81 -26.46 25.62 8.06
N VAL A 82 -27.20 24.51 8.16
CA VAL A 82 -27.24 23.53 7.05
C VAL A 82 -28.68 23.17 6.70
N GLU A 83 -29.42 24.20 6.27
CA GLU A 83 -30.60 24.02 5.46
C GLU A 83 -30.16 24.06 3.99
N GLN A 84 -30.61 23.04 3.23
CA GLN A 84 -30.67 22.94 1.76
C GLN A 84 -29.39 22.59 1.00
N ALA A 85 -29.36 21.38 0.44
CA ALA A 85 -29.62 21.21 -0.99
C ALA A 85 -29.75 19.72 -1.33
N THR A 86 -30.99 19.31 -1.54
CA THR A 86 -31.39 18.15 -2.35
C THR A 86 -31.34 18.58 -3.82
N VAL A 87 -30.62 17.86 -4.68
CA VAL A 87 -31.03 17.49 -6.05
C VAL A 87 -30.40 16.15 -6.38
#